data_AF-A0A1Q5A564-F1
#
_entry.id   AF-A0A1Q5A564-F1
#
_cell.length_a   1.000
_cell.length_b   1.000
_cell.length_c   1.000
_cell.angle_alpha   90.00
_cell.angle_beta   90.00
_cell.angle_gamma   90.00
#
_symmetry.space_group_name_H-M   'P 1'
#
loop_
_entity.id
_entity.type
_entity.pdbx_description
1 polymer ?
#
loop_
_entity_poly.entity_id
_entity_poly.type
_entity_poly.pdbx_seq_one_letter_code
_entity_poly.pdbx_strand_id
1 'polypeptide(L)'
;MAFTRATGKHRAPSRLTRRSAQAAGIAALATTGVLGSLASPALAADTEAAKVADTGLTQAVALDATLADQIDAQAHAQKQQADAIAKAKAKAAAEAREKAAKAEAKAEAQRKAEARAKEVREEKARAARAAERARLNAFHLPVAGSHVTTGYNTGGALWSSGSHSGVDFRAASGSSVVAVGAGTVVEAGWGGAYGNNIVLRMTDGTYTQYGHLSSIGVSVGQSVSSGQQIGLSGSTGNSTGPHLHFEARTSPDYGSDMDPVGYLRSHGLNV
;
A
#
# COMPACT_ATOMS: atom_id res chain seq x y z
N MET A 1 33.75 36.38 44.10
CA MET A 1 32.32 36.66 44.34
C MET A 1 31.53 36.02 43.20
N ALA A 2 31.13 34.76 43.30
CA ALA A 2 29.89 34.28 43.92
C ALA A 2 28.62 34.73 43.17
N PHE A 3 28.14 33.92 42.24
CA PHE A 3 26.71 33.77 41.94
C PHE A 3 26.39 32.29 41.68
N THR A 4 25.69 31.70 42.63
CA THR A 4 25.06 30.39 42.61
C THR A 4 23.75 30.43 41.83
N ARG A 5 23.42 29.37 41.08
CA ARG A 5 22.02 29.01 40.80
C ARG A 5 21.84 27.52 40.48
N ALA A 6 20.62 27.10 40.75
CA ALA A 6 20.22 25.79 41.25
C ALA A 6 20.03 24.67 40.21
N THR A 7 19.92 23.47 40.78
CA THR A 7 19.77 22.14 40.20
C THR A 7 18.43 21.95 39.47
N GLY A 8 18.51 21.61 38.19
CA GLY A 8 17.37 21.11 37.39
C GLY A 8 17.42 19.60 37.24
N LYS A 9 16.62 18.87 38.03
CA LYS A 9 16.39 17.43 37.87
C LYS A 9 15.49 17.18 36.65
N HIS A 10 16.00 16.61 35.57
CA HIS A 10 15.12 16.04 34.53
C HIS A 10 15.61 14.67 34.02
N ARG A 11 14.87 13.66 34.52
CA ARG A 11 14.51 12.33 33.99
C ARG A 11 15.46 11.62 33.01
N ALA A 12 16.00 10.50 33.50
CA ALA A 12 16.46 9.39 32.66
C ALA A 12 15.30 8.75 31.85
N PRO A 13 15.56 8.20 30.65
CA PRO A 13 14.58 7.42 29.92
C PRO A 13 14.36 6.05 30.56
N SER A 14 13.13 5.79 31.03
CA SER A 14 12.72 4.49 31.56
C SER A 14 12.51 3.48 30.42
N ARG A 15 13.16 2.32 30.52
CA ARG A 15 12.90 1.14 29.69
C ARG A 15 11.44 0.69 29.83
N LEU A 16 10.76 0.47 28.70
CA LEU A 16 9.47 -0.22 28.68
C LEU A 16 9.71 -1.71 28.48
N THR A 17 9.57 -2.48 29.55
CA THR A 17 9.37 -3.93 29.53
C THR A 17 7.86 -4.21 29.36
N ARG A 18 7.49 -5.12 28.46
CA ARG A 18 6.15 -5.74 28.44
C ARG A 18 6.26 -7.25 28.59
N ARG A 19 6.05 -7.71 29.82
CA ARG A 19 5.42 -8.97 30.25
C ARG A 19 4.39 -8.50 31.30
N SER A 20 3.18 -9.01 31.48
CA SER A 20 2.44 -10.19 31.07
C SER A 20 1.01 -9.95 31.59
N ALA A 21 -0.04 -10.51 30.98
CA ALA A 21 -1.29 -10.80 31.69
C ALA A 21 -2.09 -11.87 30.94
N GLN A 22 -2.10 -13.08 31.52
CA GLN A 22 -3.19 -14.03 31.34
C GLN A 22 -4.40 -13.51 32.12
N ALA A 23 -5.60 -13.69 31.57
CA ALA A 23 -6.83 -13.66 32.34
C ALA A 23 -7.76 -14.77 31.81
N ALA A 24 -7.95 -15.79 32.64
CA ALA A 24 -9.04 -16.74 32.55
C ALA A 24 -10.30 -16.12 33.20
N GLY A 25 -11.49 -16.43 32.68
CA GLY A 25 -12.76 -16.04 33.27
C GLY A 25 -13.92 -16.77 32.60
N ILE A 26 -14.71 -17.46 33.41
CA ILE A 26 -15.61 -18.57 33.08
C ILE A 26 -17.08 -18.11 33.17
N ALA A 27 -17.93 -18.65 32.29
CA ALA A 27 -19.37 -18.96 32.34
C ALA A 27 -20.45 -17.96 32.85
N ALA A 28 -21.53 -17.84 32.06
CA ALA A 28 -22.94 -18.18 32.39
C ALA A 28 -23.81 -17.94 31.13
N LEU A 29 -24.48 -18.92 30.49
CA LEU A 29 -25.72 -19.67 30.81
C LEU A 29 -27.01 -18.82 30.88
N ALA A 30 -27.88 -18.95 29.85
CA ALA A 30 -29.36 -18.89 29.87
C ALA A 30 -29.89 -18.98 28.41
N THR A 31 -30.27 -20.17 27.90
CA THR A 31 -31.63 -20.80 27.90
C THR A 31 -32.62 -20.27 26.85
N THR A 32 -33.00 -21.16 25.92
CA THR A 32 -34.38 -21.67 25.60
C THR A 32 -34.28 -22.37 24.23
N GLY A 33 -34.46 -23.69 24.14
CA GLY A 33 -35.76 -24.39 24.05
C GLY A 33 -36.25 -24.31 22.60
N VAL A 34 -36.37 -25.39 21.82
CA VAL A 34 -37.49 -26.34 21.88
C VAL A 34 -37.09 -27.73 21.39
N LEU A 35 -37.55 -28.71 22.16
CA LEU A 35 -37.54 -30.16 21.94
C LEU A 35 -38.50 -30.59 20.83
N GLY A 36 -38.14 -31.64 20.10
CA GLY A 36 -39.03 -32.30 19.14
C GLY A 36 -38.60 -33.74 18.89
N SER A 37 -38.64 -34.58 19.93
CA SER A 37 -38.61 -36.03 19.77
C SER A 37 -39.90 -36.47 19.09
N LEU A 38 -39.83 -37.00 17.87
CA LEU A 38 -40.95 -37.69 17.28
C LEU A 38 -41.10 -39.05 17.98
N ALA A 39 -42.02 -39.06 18.94
CA ALA A 39 -42.59 -40.27 19.49
C ALA A 39 -43.32 -41.01 18.38
N SER A 40 -42.87 -42.22 18.05
CA SER A 40 -43.72 -43.23 17.42
C SER A 40 -44.83 -43.59 18.41
N PRO A 41 -46.12 -43.62 18.04
CA PRO A 41 -47.10 -44.33 18.83
C PRO A 41 -46.83 -45.83 18.66
N ALA A 42 -46.04 -46.40 19.56
CA ALA A 42 -46.10 -47.82 19.86
C ALA A 42 -47.38 -48.02 20.67
N LEU A 43 -48.41 -48.55 20.01
CA LEU A 43 -49.65 -48.96 20.64
C LEU A 43 -49.30 -50.03 21.68
N ALA A 44 -49.41 -49.67 22.96
CA ALA A 44 -49.38 -50.61 24.06
C ALA A 44 -50.62 -51.49 23.94
N ALA A 45 -50.44 -52.72 23.46
CA ALA A 45 -51.35 -53.79 23.79
C ALA A 45 -50.90 -54.34 25.13
N ASP A 46 -51.71 -54.11 26.16
CA ASP A 46 -51.55 -54.70 27.48
C ASP A 46 -51.41 -56.22 27.35
N THR A 47 -50.22 -56.74 27.65
CA THR A 47 -50.03 -58.16 27.96
C THR A 47 -50.47 -58.40 29.40
N GLU A 48 -51.78 -58.38 29.63
CA GLU A 48 -52.37 -59.15 30.71
C GLU A 48 -52.15 -60.63 30.41
N ALA A 49 -51.22 -61.23 31.15
CA ALA A 49 -51.09 -62.68 31.25
C ALA A 49 -52.27 -63.26 32.04
N ALA A 50 -53.46 -63.25 31.44
CA ALA A 50 -54.59 -64.03 31.90
C ALA A 50 -54.45 -65.46 31.36
N LYS A 51 -54.10 -66.40 32.25
CA LYS A 51 -54.26 -67.84 32.00
C LYS A 51 -55.73 -68.10 31.66
N VAL A 52 -56.02 -68.46 30.41
CA VAL A 52 -57.30 -69.04 30.02
C VAL A 52 -57.04 -70.42 29.44
N ALA A 53 -57.83 -71.35 29.96
CA ALA A 53 -57.74 -72.77 29.75
C ALA A 53 -57.82 -73.18 28.27
N ASP A 54 -57.08 -74.23 27.98
CA ASP A 54 -57.31 -75.14 26.85
C ASP A 54 -58.79 -75.56 26.82
N THR A 55 -59.55 -74.90 25.95
CA THR A 55 -60.87 -75.35 25.53
C THR A 55 -60.88 -75.26 24.02
N GLY A 56 -60.70 -76.43 23.39
CA GLY A 56 -60.58 -76.59 21.95
C GLY A 56 -61.73 -75.94 21.20
N LEU A 57 -61.45 -74.81 20.58
CA LEU A 57 -62.25 -74.18 19.53
C LEU A 57 -61.26 -73.46 18.61
N THR A 58 -60.86 -74.16 17.55
CA THR A 58 -60.29 -73.52 16.36
C THR A 58 -61.35 -72.57 15.82
N GLN A 59 -61.28 -71.28 16.20
CA GLN A 59 -61.94 -70.23 15.44
C GLN A 59 -61.24 -70.17 14.08
N ALA A 60 -61.78 -70.94 13.14
CA ALA A 60 -61.58 -70.71 11.74
C ALA A 60 -62.12 -69.30 11.44
N VAL A 61 -61.22 -68.32 11.43
CA VAL A 61 -61.49 -67.03 10.80
C VAL A 61 -61.82 -67.37 9.35
N ALA A 62 -63.11 -67.39 9.02
CA ALA A 62 -63.55 -67.45 7.64
C ALA A 62 -63.06 -66.15 7.01
N LEU A 63 -61.98 -66.25 6.24
CA LEU A 63 -61.51 -65.19 5.36
C LEU A 63 -62.63 -64.96 4.34
N ASP A 64 -63.49 -63.99 4.62
CA ASP A 64 -64.45 -63.50 3.64
C ASP A 64 -63.69 -62.69 2.57
N ALA A 65 -64.19 -62.74 1.33
CA ALA A 65 -63.56 -62.05 0.20
C ALA A 65 -63.37 -60.54 0.44
N THR A 66 -64.13 -59.96 1.38
CA THR A 66 -64.09 -58.56 1.79
C THR A 66 -62.84 -58.13 2.54
N LEU A 67 -62.20 -59.02 3.33
CA LEU A 67 -60.95 -58.68 4.03
C LEU A 67 -59.75 -58.62 3.06
N ALA A 68 -59.73 -59.50 2.06
CA ALA A 68 -58.69 -59.50 1.03
C ALA A 68 -58.71 -58.20 0.20
N ASP A 69 -59.91 -57.75 -0.20
CA ASP A 69 -60.10 -56.49 -0.93
C ASP A 69 -59.65 -55.26 -0.10
N GLN A 70 -59.88 -55.27 1.22
CA GLN A 70 -59.44 -54.19 2.11
C GLN A 70 -57.92 -54.12 2.26
N ILE A 71 -57.25 -55.28 2.34
CA ILE A 71 -55.78 -55.37 2.41
C ILE A 71 -55.15 -54.87 1.11
N ASP A 72 -55.71 -55.26 -0.04
CA ASP A 72 -55.23 -54.81 -1.35
C ASP A 72 -55.44 -53.30 -1.56
N ALA A 73 -56.60 -52.77 -1.16
CA ALA A 73 -56.86 -51.32 -1.19
C ALA A 73 -55.88 -50.55 -0.28
N GLN A 74 -55.58 -51.08 0.90
CA GLN A 74 -54.61 -50.48 1.82
C GLN A 74 -53.18 -50.54 1.26
N ALA A 75 -52.78 -51.66 0.63
CA ALA A 75 -51.47 -51.81 0.00
C ALA A 75 -51.31 -50.83 -1.19
N HIS A 76 -52.36 -50.64 -1.99
CA HIS A 76 -52.37 -49.65 -3.07
C HIS A 76 -52.27 -48.21 -2.56
N ALA A 77 -52.99 -47.87 -1.49
CA ALA A 77 -52.92 -46.53 -0.88
C ALA A 77 -51.52 -46.25 -0.30
N GLN A 78 -50.91 -47.22 0.38
CA GLN A 78 -49.54 -47.10 0.91
C GLN A 78 -48.51 -46.94 -0.22
N LYS A 79 -48.67 -47.66 -1.34
CA LYS A 79 -47.81 -47.52 -2.52
C LYS A 79 -47.93 -46.14 -3.16
N GLN A 80 -49.14 -45.62 -3.32
CA GLN A 80 -49.36 -44.27 -3.87
C GLN A 80 -48.78 -43.17 -2.96
N GLN A 81 -48.89 -43.33 -1.63
CA GLN A 81 -48.27 -42.41 -0.68
C GLN A 81 -46.74 -42.47 -0.73
N ALA A 82 -46.16 -43.67 -0.82
CA ALA A 82 -44.71 -43.85 -0.97
C ALA A 82 -44.20 -43.20 -2.27
N ASP A 83 -44.91 -43.37 -3.38
CA ASP A 83 -44.58 -42.76 -4.68
C ASP A 83 -44.69 -41.22 -4.64
N ALA A 84 -45.71 -40.68 -3.95
CA ALA A 84 -45.87 -39.25 -3.76
C ALA A 84 -44.74 -38.64 -2.91
N ILE A 85 -44.35 -39.32 -1.83
CA ILE A 85 -43.22 -38.93 -0.97
C ILE A 85 -41.90 -39.01 -1.75
N ALA A 86 -41.70 -40.05 -2.55
CA ALA A 86 -40.52 -40.21 -3.38
C ALA A 86 -40.42 -39.08 -4.44
N LYS A 87 -41.52 -38.75 -5.11
CA LYS A 87 -41.59 -37.62 -6.06
C LYS A 87 -41.33 -36.26 -5.38
N ALA A 88 -41.91 -36.03 -4.21
CA ALA A 88 -41.70 -34.80 -3.44
C ALA A 88 -40.23 -34.65 -3.00
N LYS A 89 -39.62 -35.74 -2.50
CA LYS A 89 -38.18 -35.77 -2.15
C LYS A 89 -37.28 -35.55 -3.36
N ALA A 90 -37.61 -36.15 -4.51
CA ALA A 90 -36.85 -35.96 -5.74
C ALA A 90 -36.91 -34.50 -6.24
N LYS A 91 -38.09 -33.87 -6.20
CA LYS A 91 -38.26 -32.46 -6.55
C LYS A 91 -37.49 -31.53 -5.61
N ALA A 92 -37.59 -31.75 -4.29
CA ALA A 92 -36.85 -30.97 -3.30
C ALA A 92 -35.33 -31.12 -3.45
N ALA A 93 -34.84 -32.33 -3.75
CA ALA A 93 -33.43 -32.58 -4.03
C ALA A 93 -32.95 -31.88 -5.33
N ALA A 94 -33.78 -31.84 -6.37
CA ALA A 94 -33.47 -31.14 -7.62
C ALA A 94 -33.39 -29.62 -7.41
N GLU A 95 -34.36 -29.03 -6.70
CA GLU A 95 -34.36 -27.59 -6.37
C GLU A 95 -33.18 -27.21 -5.47
N ALA A 96 -32.81 -28.06 -4.51
CA ALA A 96 -31.64 -27.86 -3.66
C ALA A 96 -30.33 -27.89 -4.47
N ARG A 97 -30.21 -28.83 -5.42
CA ARG A 97 -29.05 -28.91 -6.34
C ARG A 97 -28.96 -27.68 -7.25
N GLU A 98 -30.07 -27.20 -7.78
CA GLU A 98 -30.11 -26.00 -8.62
C GLU A 98 -29.72 -24.74 -7.83
N LYS A 99 -30.22 -24.59 -6.60
CA LYS A 99 -29.84 -23.48 -5.69
C LYS A 99 -28.36 -23.54 -5.33
N ALA A 100 -27.82 -24.73 -5.05
CA ALA A 100 -26.40 -24.93 -4.77
C ALA A 100 -25.54 -24.53 -5.98
N ALA A 101 -25.88 -25.01 -7.19
CA ALA A 101 -25.17 -24.67 -8.42
C ALA A 101 -25.20 -23.16 -8.73
N LYS A 102 -26.36 -22.50 -8.52
CA LYS A 102 -26.50 -21.04 -8.67
C LYS A 102 -25.67 -20.26 -7.64
N ALA A 103 -25.60 -20.74 -6.39
CA ALA A 103 -24.80 -20.13 -5.34
C ALA A 103 -23.29 -20.25 -5.64
N GLU A 104 -22.84 -21.42 -6.11
CA GLU A 104 -21.46 -21.65 -6.53
C GLU A 104 -21.07 -20.77 -7.72
N ALA A 105 -21.90 -20.72 -8.77
CA ALA A 105 -21.68 -19.85 -9.92
C ALA A 105 -21.61 -18.36 -9.55
N LYS A 106 -22.47 -17.91 -8.63
CA LYS A 106 -22.45 -16.54 -8.12
C LYS A 106 -21.18 -16.26 -7.29
N ALA A 107 -20.77 -17.20 -6.44
CA ALA A 107 -19.54 -17.07 -5.65
C ALA A 107 -18.29 -17.03 -6.53
N GLU A 108 -18.23 -17.85 -7.58
CA GLU A 108 -17.14 -17.84 -8.56
C GLU A 108 -17.12 -16.52 -9.35
N ALA A 109 -18.28 -16.03 -9.78
CA ALA A 109 -18.39 -14.74 -10.47
C ALA A 109 -17.94 -13.57 -9.57
N GLN A 110 -18.32 -13.57 -8.29
CA GLN A 110 -17.86 -12.57 -7.31
C GLN A 110 -16.35 -12.63 -7.10
N ARG A 111 -15.77 -13.82 -6.92
CA ARG A 111 -14.31 -13.99 -6.78
C ARG A 111 -13.56 -13.48 -8.01
N LYS A 112 -14.06 -13.79 -9.22
CA LYS A 112 -13.48 -13.28 -10.48
C LYS A 112 -13.61 -11.76 -10.59
N ALA A 113 -14.74 -11.19 -10.18
CA ALA A 113 -14.94 -9.75 -10.19
C ALA A 113 -14.02 -9.03 -9.19
N GLU A 114 -13.84 -9.58 -7.99
CA GLU A 114 -12.93 -9.05 -6.97
C GLU A 114 -11.47 -9.15 -7.41
N ALA A 115 -11.06 -10.28 -8.01
CA ALA A 115 -9.72 -10.44 -8.56
C ALA A 115 -9.42 -9.40 -9.66
N ARG A 116 -10.33 -9.22 -10.61
CA ARG A 116 -10.21 -8.19 -11.65
C ARG A 116 -10.19 -6.78 -11.06
N ALA A 117 -11.02 -6.50 -10.06
CA ALA A 117 -11.03 -5.21 -9.39
C ALA A 117 -9.72 -4.93 -8.64
N LYS A 118 -9.11 -5.97 -8.05
CA LYS A 118 -7.79 -5.87 -7.41
C LYS A 118 -6.69 -5.60 -8.43
N GLU A 119 -6.66 -6.34 -9.54
CA GLU A 119 -5.69 -6.13 -10.63
C GLU A 119 -5.76 -4.70 -11.19
N VAL A 120 -6.96 -4.19 -11.47
CA VAL A 120 -7.17 -2.81 -11.95
C VAL A 120 -6.71 -1.78 -10.93
N ARG A 121 -6.95 -2.01 -9.63
CA ARG A 121 -6.46 -1.12 -8.55
C ARG A 121 -4.94 -1.12 -8.46
N GLU A 122 -4.31 -2.28 -8.56
CA GLU A 122 -2.86 -2.44 -8.54
C GLU A 122 -2.19 -1.80 -9.76
N GLU A 123 -2.78 -1.94 -10.94
CA GLU A 123 -2.32 -1.25 -12.16
C GLU A 123 -2.42 0.27 -12.02
N LYS A 124 -3.57 0.79 -11.57
CA LYS A 124 -3.72 2.23 -11.29
C LYS A 124 -2.70 2.73 -10.26
N ALA A 125 -2.45 1.96 -9.21
CA ALA A 125 -1.44 2.29 -8.21
C ALA A 125 -0.03 2.29 -8.79
N ARG A 126 0.32 1.33 -9.65
CA ARG A 126 1.61 1.28 -10.36
C ARG A 126 1.77 2.47 -11.30
N ALA A 127 0.75 2.80 -12.08
CA ALA A 127 0.74 3.97 -12.97
C ALA A 127 0.91 5.28 -12.19
N ALA A 128 0.19 5.45 -11.07
CA ALA A 128 0.32 6.63 -10.21
C ALA A 128 1.74 6.76 -9.61
N ARG A 129 2.35 5.66 -9.16
CA ARG A 129 3.74 5.66 -8.67
C ARG A 129 4.74 5.99 -9.77
N ALA A 130 4.53 5.48 -10.98
CA ALA A 130 5.39 5.79 -12.12
C ALA A 130 5.29 7.28 -12.52
N ALA A 131 4.08 7.84 -12.56
CA ALA A 131 3.86 9.25 -12.83
C ALA A 131 4.48 10.16 -11.76
N GLU A 132 4.35 9.80 -10.48
CA GLU A 132 4.97 10.56 -9.39
C GLU A 132 6.49 10.48 -9.46
N ARG A 133 7.06 9.31 -9.77
CA ARG A 133 8.51 9.17 -9.99
C ARG A 133 8.99 10.02 -11.16
N ALA A 134 8.23 10.08 -12.25
CA ALA A 134 8.56 10.94 -13.39
C ALA A 134 8.54 12.42 -12.99
N ARG A 135 7.54 12.84 -12.20
CA ARG A 135 7.45 14.22 -11.70
C ARG A 135 8.61 14.57 -10.76
N LEU A 136 8.94 13.70 -9.80
CA LEU A 136 10.03 13.92 -8.85
C LEU A 136 11.42 13.92 -9.52
N ASN A 137 11.53 13.31 -10.70
CA ASN A 137 12.75 13.28 -11.52
C ASN A 137 12.79 14.37 -12.59
N ALA A 138 11.73 15.19 -12.75
CA ALA A 138 11.74 16.28 -13.72
C ALA A 138 12.75 17.33 -13.31
N PHE A 139 13.56 17.82 -14.26
CA PHE A 139 14.59 18.81 -13.96
C PHE A 139 14.02 20.23 -13.86
N HIS A 140 14.74 21.12 -13.18
CA HIS A 140 14.41 22.53 -13.01
C HIS A 140 15.60 23.42 -13.35
N LEU A 141 15.34 24.66 -13.81
CA LEU A 141 16.38 25.68 -13.84
C LEU A 141 16.82 26.01 -12.41
N PRO A 142 18.12 26.22 -12.16
CA PRO A 142 18.64 26.43 -10.81
C PRO A 142 18.18 27.75 -10.19
N VAL A 143 17.82 28.73 -11.02
CA VAL A 143 17.16 29.99 -10.63
C VAL A 143 15.95 30.21 -11.53
N ALA A 144 14.76 30.30 -10.93
CA ALA A 144 13.52 30.48 -11.68
C ALA A 144 13.49 31.82 -12.43
N GLY A 145 13.10 31.80 -13.71
CA GLY A 145 12.97 33.00 -14.55
C GLY A 145 14.28 33.72 -14.85
N SER A 146 15.43 33.07 -14.62
CA SER A 146 16.75 33.61 -14.94
C SER A 146 17.18 33.27 -16.36
N HIS A 147 18.27 33.88 -16.82
CA HIS A 147 18.96 33.60 -18.07
C HIS A 147 20.47 33.62 -17.84
N VAL A 148 21.21 33.00 -18.75
CA VAL A 148 22.67 32.97 -18.71
C VAL A 148 23.23 34.35 -19.08
N THR A 149 24.07 34.92 -18.21
CA THR A 149 24.80 36.18 -18.45
C THR A 149 26.21 35.95 -18.96
N THR A 150 26.87 34.89 -18.47
CA THR A 150 28.22 34.50 -18.90
C THR A 150 28.19 33.04 -19.32
N GLY A 151 28.64 32.78 -20.56
CA GLY A 151 28.64 31.43 -21.13
C GLY A 151 29.81 30.57 -20.65
N TYR A 152 29.64 29.27 -20.82
CA TYR A 152 30.69 28.27 -20.62
C TYR A 152 31.83 28.46 -21.61
N ASN A 153 33.07 28.22 -21.15
CA ASN A 153 34.31 28.45 -21.89
C ASN A 153 34.53 29.89 -22.38
N THR A 154 33.84 30.88 -21.80
CA THR A 154 34.19 32.28 -22.01
C THR A 154 35.62 32.50 -21.52
N GLY A 155 36.51 32.96 -22.40
CA GLY A 155 37.93 33.16 -22.07
C GLY A 155 38.19 34.48 -21.35
N GLY A 156 39.23 34.52 -20.50
CA GLY A 156 39.68 35.78 -19.87
C GLY A 156 40.52 35.59 -18.62
N ALA A 157 41.17 36.68 -18.20
CA ALA A 157 42.05 36.70 -17.02
C ALA A 157 41.32 36.62 -15.67
N LEU A 158 39.97 36.65 -15.67
CA LEU A 158 39.16 36.54 -14.46
C LEU A 158 39.15 35.11 -13.88
N TRP A 159 39.46 34.10 -14.71
CA TRP A 159 39.45 32.69 -14.32
C TRP A 159 40.87 32.13 -14.29
N SER A 160 41.19 31.40 -13.24
CA SER A 160 42.53 30.82 -13.04
C SER A 160 42.91 29.81 -14.13
N SER A 161 41.93 29.10 -14.70
CA SER A 161 42.06 28.22 -15.87
C SER A 161 42.22 28.98 -17.20
N GLY A 162 41.98 30.29 -17.22
CA GLY A 162 41.88 31.09 -18.44
C GLY A 162 40.51 31.02 -19.14
N SER A 163 39.57 30.21 -18.65
CA SER A 163 38.20 30.09 -19.17
C SER A 163 37.17 29.83 -18.07
N HIS A 164 35.93 30.22 -18.34
CA HIS A 164 34.81 30.00 -17.45
C HIS A 164 34.39 28.51 -17.43
N SER A 165 34.54 27.85 -16.29
CA SER A 165 34.23 26.42 -16.08
C SER A 165 32.73 26.09 -15.95
N GLY A 166 31.88 27.11 -15.99
CA GLY A 166 30.43 26.97 -15.83
C GLY A 166 29.64 27.98 -16.63
N VAL A 167 28.41 28.22 -16.20
CA VAL A 167 27.58 29.33 -16.66
C VAL A 167 27.15 30.18 -15.50
N ASP A 168 26.98 31.47 -15.75
CA ASP A 168 26.47 32.40 -14.74
C ASP A 168 25.01 32.71 -15.05
N PHE A 169 24.13 32.47 -14.08
CA PHE A 169 22.74 32.88 -14.13
C PHE A 169 22.57 34.24 -13.46
N ARG A 170 21.80 35.13 -14.10
CA ARG A 170 21.41 36.40 -13.51
C ARG A 170 20.60 36.17 -12.23
N ALA A 171 21.14 36.55 -11.08
CA ALA A 171 20.44 36.42 -9.80
C ALA A 171 20.86 37.54 -8.83
N ALA A 172 19.89 38.25 -8.25
CA ALA A 172 20.19 39.18 -7.16
C ALA A 172 20.61 38.38 -5.91
N SER A 173 21.42 38.96 -5.01
CA SER A 173 21.73 38.33 -3.73
C SER A 173 20.44 37.97 -2.98
N GLY A 174 20.37 36.75 -2.44
CA GLY A 174 19.18 36.25 -1.75
C GLY A 174 18.14 35.60 -2.67
N SER A 175 18.37 35.48 -3.98
CA SER A 175 17.45 34.74 -4.85
C SER A 175 17.47 33.25 -4.51
N SER A 176 16.32 32.60 -4.57
CA SER A 176 16.21 31.16 -4.30
C SER A 176 17.01 30.34 -5.33
N VAL A 177 17.93 29.51 -4.86
CA VAL A 177 18.67 28.53 -5.67
C VAL A 177 18.15 27.15 -5.35
N VAL A 178 17.75 26.41 -6.40
CA VAL A 178 17.18 25.06 -6.30
C VAL A 178 18.08 24.02 -6.93
N ALA A 179 17.99 22.78 -6.44
CA ALA A 179 18.62 21.64 -7.08
C ALA A 179 17.97 21.41 -8.45
N VAL A 180 18.78 21.33 -9.51
CA VAL A 180 18.27 21.12 -10.88
C VAL A 180 17.63 19.74 -11.07
N GLY A 181 17.97 18.78 -10.21
CA GLY A 181 17.50 17.40 -10.24
C GLY A 181 17.64 16.75 -8.86
N ALA A 182 17.13 15.54 -8.72
CA ALA A 182 17.30 14.77 -7.49
C ALA A 182 18.75 14.27 -7.34
N GLY A 183 19.28 14.32 -6.13
CA GLY A 183 20.67 13.97 -5.85
C GLY A 183 21.03 13.90 -4.37
N THR A 184 22.32 13.72 -4.09
CA THR A 184 22.90 13.74 -2.75
C THR A 184 23.97 14.80 -2.65
N VAL A 185 23.94 15.62 -1.61
CA VAL A 185 24.98 16.62 -1.34
C VAL A 185 26.29 15.93 -1.02
N VAL A 186 27.33 16.20 -1.82
CA VAL A 186 28.69 15.68 -1.60
C VAL A 186 29.66 16.76 -1.10
N GLU A 187 29.35 18.03 -1.35
CA GLU A 187 30.07 19.18 -0.79
C GLU A 187 29.06 20.27 -0.42
N ALA A 188 29.26 20.90 0.73
CA ALA A 188 28.50 22.05 1.19
C ALA A 188 29.37 22.87 2.14
N GLY A 189 29.88 24.01 1.68
CA GLY A 189 30.79 24.83 2.46
C GLY A 189 31.58 25.82 1.62
N TRP A 190 32.73 26.26 2.14
CA TRP A 190 33.63 27.18 1.43
C TRP A 190 34.54 26.43 0.45
N GLY A 191 34.41 26.68 -0.85
CA GLY A 191 35.19 26.06 -1.91
C GLY A 191 36.19 26.98 -2.60
N GLY A 192 36.84 27.87 -1.85
CA GLY A 192 37.86 28.76 -2.38
C GLY A 192 37.29 29.82 -3.32
N ALA A 193 37.69 29.80 -4.60
CA ALA A 193 37.24 30.77 -5.60
C ALA A 193 35.72 30.75 -5.81
N TYR A 194 35.08 29.60 -5.61
CA TYR A 194 33.61 29.46 -5.68
C TYR A 194 32.88 30.08 -4.48
N GLY A 195 33.59 30.52 -3.43
CA GLY A 195 32.97 31.01 -2.20
C GLY A 195 32.15 29.92 -1.50
N ASN A 196 30.99 30.27 -0.97
CA ASN A 196 30.05 29.27 -0.48
C ASN A 196 29.48 28.51 -1.68
N ASN A 197 29.68 27.19 -1.68
CA ASN A 197 29.20 26.32 -2.73
C ASN A 197 28.41 25.13 -2.19
N ILE A 198 27.69 24.50 -3.11
CA ILE A 198 27.12 23.16 -2.95
C ILE A 198 27.50 22.34 -4.17
N VAL A 199 27.91 21.08 -3.96
CA VAL A 199 28.04 20.09 -5.03
C VAL A 199 27.08 18.94 -4.76
N LEU A 200 26.26 18.60 -5.75
CA LEU A 200 25.33 17.49 -5.72
C LEU A 200 25.83 16.37 -6.64
N ARG A 201 25.86 15.14 -6.13
CA ARG A 201 25.91 13.93 -6.97
C ARG A 201 24.49 13.60 -7.41
N MET A 202 24.25 13.70 -8.70
CA MET A 202 22.95 13.50 -9.34
C MET A 202 22.64 12.02 -9.50
N THR A 203 21.36 11.70 -9.68
CA THR A 203 20.90 10.31 -9.89
C THR A 203 21.30 9.71 -11.24
N ASP A 204 21.63 10.54 -12.22
CA ASP A 204 22.17 10.15 -13.53
C ASP A 204 23.69 9.84 -13.49
N GLY A 205 24.34 10.00 -12.33
CA GLY A 205 25.77 9.78 -12.13
C GLY A 205 26.65 11.01 -12.35
N THR A 206 26.08 12.12 -12.81
CA THR A 206 26.79 13.40 -12.98
C THR A 206 26.86 14.18 -11.67
N TYR A 207 27.56 15.31 -11.70
CA TYR A 207 27.68 16.22 -10.57
C TYR A 207 27.24 17.63 -11.00
N THR A 208 26.56 18.35 -10.12
CA THR A 208 26.22 19.76 -10.34
C THR A 208 26.76 20.62 -9.21
N GLN A 209 27.39 21.74 -9.55
CA GLN A 209 27.92 22.71 -8.59
C GLN A 209 27.15 24.02 -8.64
N TYR A 210 26.92 24.61 -7.47
CA TYR A 210 26.24 25.88 -7.26
C TYR A 210 27.18 26.77 -6.46
N GLY A 211 27.75 27.80 -7.09
CA GLY A 211 28.77 28.68 -6.52
C GLY A 211 28.26 30.06 -6.12
N HIS A 212 29.13 30.80 -5.43
CA HIS A 212 28.96 32.19 -4.99
C HIS A 212 27.76 32.44 -4.07
N LEU A 213 27.28 31.42 -3.36
CA LEU A 213 26.08 31.50 -2.55
C LEU A 213 26.23 32.49 -1.39
N SER A 214 25.14 33.17 -1.01
CA SER A 214 25.09 33.96 0.23
C SER A 214 24.75 33.10 1.44
N SER A 215 24.03 32.00 1.24
CA SER A 215 23.63 31.07 2.29
C SER A 215 23.51 29.65 1.73
N ILE A 216 23.92 28.68 2.54
CA ILE A 216 23.82 27.24 2.27
C ILE A 216 22.69 26.68 3.14
N GLY A 217 21.70 26.03 2.52
CA GLY A 217 20.51 25.49 3.19
C GLY A 217 20.52 23.97 3.34
N VAL A 218 21.63 23.31 3.02
CA VAL A 218 21.76 21.84 3.05
C VAL A 218 23.11 21.41 3.64
N SER A 219 23.20 20.14 4.04
CA SER A 219 24.41 19.56 4.62
C SER A 219 24.92 18.37 3.79
N VAL A 220 26.23 18.11 3.85
CA VAL A 220 26.85 16.94 3.21
C VAL A 220 26.15 15.65 3.66
N GLY A 221 25.86 14.76 2.70
CA GLY A 221 25.12 13.51 2.90
C GLY A 221 23.60 13.65 2.80
N GLN A 222 23.05 14.86 2.77
CA GLN A 222 21.62 15.09 2.61
C GLN A 222 21.16 14.70 1.21
N SER A 223 20.06 13.94 1.13
CA SER A 223 19.34 13.73 -0.15
C SER A 223 18.45 14.94 -0.44
N VAL A 224 18.47 15.41 -1.68
CA VAL A 224 17.67 16.52 -2.16
C VAL A 224 16.78 16.08 -3.31
N SER A 225 15.55 16.58 -3.33
CA SER A 225 14.61 16.35 -4.44
C SER A 225 14.82 17.38 -5.55
N SER A 226 14.40 17.06 -6.76
CA SER A 226 14.41 18.03 -7.85
C SER A 226 13.58 19.27 -7.51
N GLY A 227 14.09 20.46 -7.80
CA GLY A 227 13.44 21.74 -7.50
C GLY A 227 13.44 22.11 -6.01
N GLN A 228 14.04 21.29 -5.14
CA GLN A 228 14.19 21.64 -3.74
C GLN A 228 15.15 22.82 -3.59
N GLN A 229 14.78 23.82 -2.80
CA GLN A 229 15.68 24.91 -2.46
C GLN A 229 16.88 24.39 -1.65
N ILE A 230 18.08 24.73 -2.09
CA ILE A 230 19.34 24.29 -1.48
C ILE A 230 20.17 25.45 -0.92
N GLY A 231 19.89 26.68 -1.32
CA GLY A 231 20.61 27.86 -0.86
C GLY A 231 20.03 29.15 -1.41
N LEU A 232 20.80 30.22 -1.25
CA LEU A 232 20.49 31.55 -1.76
C LEU A 232 21.68 32.07 -2.57
N SER A 233 21.42 32.66 -3.75
CA SER A 233 22.46 33.27 -4.58
C SER A 233 23.13 34.43 -3.85
N GLY A 234 24.34 34.79 -4.28
CA GLY A 234 25.15 35.80 -3.61
C GLY A 234 26.30 36.27 -4.48
N SER A 235 27.37 36.72 -3.81
CA SER A 235 28.59 37.23 -4.44
C SER A 235 29.82 36.86 -3.58
N THR A 236 29.85 35.65 -3.01
CA THR A 236 30.97 35.17 -2.19
C THR A 236 32.09 34.59 -3.06
N GLY A 237 33.32 34.54 -2.57
CA GLY A 237 34.48 34.04 -3.32
C GLY A 237 34.98 35.04 -4.38
N ASN A 238 35.50 34.52 -5.49
CA ASN A 238 35.95 35.32 -6.63
C ASN A 238 34.75 35.67 -7.53
N SER A 239 34.05 36.76 -7.19
CA SER A 239 32.88 37.22 -7.92
C SER A 239 32.88 38.74 -8.04
N THR A 240 32.48 39.27 -9.20
CA THR A 240 32.42 40.72 -9.48
C THR A 240 31.07 41.33 -9.12
N GLY A 241 30.07 40.52 -8.79
CA GLY A 241 28.74 40.96 -8.38
C GLY A 241 27.76 39.80 -8.24
N PRO A 242 26.54 40.04 -7.73
CA PRO A 242 25.59 38.96 -7.47
C PRO A 242 25.18 38.18 -8.71
N HIS A 243 25.36 36.86 -8.66
CA HIS A 243 24.91 35.89 -9.65
C HIS A 243 24.87 34.48 -9.03
N LEU A 244 24.41 33.48 -9.80
CA LEU A 244 24.66 32.09 -9.50
C LEU A 244 25.63 31.53 -10.54
N HIS A 245 26.79 31.06 -10.10
CA HIS A 245 27.65 30.23 -10.92
C HIS A 245 27.16 28.77 -10.87
N PHE A 246 26.96 28.16 -12.02
CA PHE A 246 26.47 26.79 -12.15
C PHE A 246 27.39 25.97 -13.06
N GLU A 247 27.82 24.80 -12.57
CA GLU A 247 28.55 23.82 -13.37
C GLU A 247 27.81 22.49 -13.43
N ALA A 248 27.97 21.80 -14.55
CA ALA A 248 27.72 20.38 -14.65
C ALA A 248 29.06 19.68 -14.86
N ARG A 249 29.27 18.54 -14.21
CA ARG A 249 30.56 17.84 -14.13
C ARG A 249 30.41 16.33 -14.24
N THR A 250 31.48 15.68 -14.67
CA THR A 250 31.60 14.21 -14.75
C THR A 250 32.15 13.58 -13.46
N SER A 251 32.85 14.34 -12.63
CA SER A 251 33.29 13.94 -11.28
C SER A 251 33.01 15.08 -10.27
N PRO A 252 33.21 14.90 -8.96
CA PRO A 252 33.04 16.01 -8.01
C PRO A 252 34.17 17.05 -8.14
N ASP A 253 35.29 16.69 -8.78
CA ASP A 253 36.53 17.44 -8.75
C ASP A 253 36.55 18.57 -9.79
N TYR A 254 37.32 19.61 -9.49
CA TYR A 254 37.59 20.72 -10.42
C TYR A 254 38.25 20.21 -11.72
N GLY A 255 37.86 20.80 -12.86
CA GLY A 255 38.38 20.45 -14.19
C GLY A 255 37.68 19.25 -14.84
N SER A 256 36.64 18.71 -14.21
CA SER A 256 35.76 17.67 -14.78
C SER A 256 34.47 18.27 -15.38
N ASP A 257 34.45 19.59 -15.59
CA ASP A 257 33.34 20.35 -16.14
C ASP A 257 32.97 19.92 -17.56
N MET A 258 31.68 20.03 -17.85
CA MET A 258 31.07 19.78 -19.15
C MET A 258 30.07 20.90 -19.44
N ASP A 259 29.66 21.06 -20.71
CA ASP A 259 28.72 22.10 -21.11
C ASP A 259 27.42 22.09 -20.26
N PRO A 260 27.23 23.07 -19.36
CA PRO A 260 26.09 23.07 -18.46
C PRO A 260 24.78 23.36 -19.21
N VAL A 261 24.82 24.12 -20.30
CA VAL A 261 23.64 24.42 -21.12
C VAL A 261 23.21 23.17 -21.88
N GLY A 262 24.17 22.46 -22.48
CA GLY A 262 23.94 21.15 -23.09
C GLY A 262 23.37 20.13 -22.11
N TYR A 263 23.90 20.08 -20.88
CA TYR A 263 23.39 19.23 -19.80
C TYR A 263 21.95 19.55 -19.42
N LEU A 264 21.61 20.82 -19.20
CA LEU A 264 20.24 21.21 -18.86
C LEU A 264 19.26 20.93 -20.01
N ARG A 265 19.67 21.17 -21.26
CA ARG A 265 18.85 20.89 -22.46
C ARG A 265 18.62 19.40 -22.68
N SER A 266 19.60 18.55 -22.42
CA SER A 266 19.41 17.09 -22.51
C SER A 266 18.38 16.57 -21.51
N HIS A 267 18.14 17.31 -20.43
CA HIS A 267 17.10 17.05 -19.42
C HIS A 267 15.77 17.78 -19.70
N GLY A 268 15.61 18.36 -20.89
CA GLY A 268 14.36 18.96 -21.36
C GLY A 268 14.14 20.41 -20.92
N LEU A 269 15.18 21.09 -20.41
CA LEU A 269 15.09 22.51 -20.03
C LEU A 269 15.43 23.43 -21.20
N ASN A 270 14.72 24.55 -21.27
CA ASN A 270 15.07 25.67 -22.14
C ASN A 270 15.88 26.68 -21.32
N VAL A 271 17.12 26.91 -21.76
CA VAL A 271 18.11 27.82 -21.16
C VAL A 271 18.50 28.86 -22.18
#